data_AF-A0A2X3FIU8-F1
#
_entry.id   AF-A0A2X3FIU8-F1
#
_cell.length_a   1.000
_cell.length_b   1.000
_cell.length_c   1.000
_cell.angle_alpha   90.00
_cell.angle_beta   90.00
_cell.angle_gamma   90.00
#
_symmetry.space_group_name_H-M   'P 1'
#
loop_
_entity.id
_entity.type
_entity.pdbx_description
1 polymer ?
#
loop_
_entity_poly.entity_id
_entity_poly.type
_entity_poly.pdbx_seq_one_letter_code
_entity_poly.pdbx_strand_id
1 'polypeptide(L)'
;MTGFRVALAGAQAYYGVEPDLTCLGKIIGGGMPVGAFGGRREVMDALAPTGPVYQAGTLSGNPIAMAAGFACLNEVAQPGVHETLTELTNQLAQGLLGCGT
;
A
#
# COMPACT_ATOMS: atom_id res chain seq x y z
N MET A 1 -6.91 1.92 5.69
CA MET A 1 -6.14 1.75 4.43
C MET A 1 -4.87 2.57 4.55
N THR A 2 -3.70 1.95 4.76
CA THR A 2 -2.52 2.71 5.20
C THR A 2 -1.28 2.59 4.30
N GLY A 3 -1.06 1.45 3.64
CA GLY A 3 0.06 1.26 2.72
C GLY A 3 0.05 2.28 1.57
N PHE A 4 1.18 2.95 1.35
CA PHE A 4 1.38 4.04 0.37
C PHE A 4 0.45 5.25 0.53
N ARG A 5 -0.36 5.32 1.60
CA ARG A 5 -1.32 6.40 1.85
C ARG A 5 -0.88 7.30 3.01
N VAL A 6 -0.63 6.71 4.18
CA VAL A 6 -0.26 7.47 5.39
C VAL A 6 1.17 7.98 5.30
N ALA A 7 2.05 7.16 4.71
CA ALA A 7 3.42 7.48 4.36
C ALA A 7 3.80 6.60 3.16
N LEU A 8 4.90 6.92 2.47
CA LEU A 8 5.41 6.12 1.37
C LEU A 8 5.61 4.66 1.79
N ALA A 9 6.26 4.43 2.93
CA ALA A 9 6.47 3.12 3.53
C ALA A 9 5.30 2.63 4.41
N GLY A 10 4.13 3.28 4.33
CA GLY A 10 2.91 2.91 5.05
C GLY A 10 2.94 3.15 6.56
N ALA A 11 1.94 2.63 7.25
CA ALA A 11 1.78 2.80 8.70
C ALA A 11 2.93 2.19 9.52
N GLN A 12 3.56 1.12 9.02
CA GLN A 12 4.72 0.49 9.67
C GLN A 12 5.86 1.49 9.88
N ALA A 13 6.20 2.30 8.88
CA ALA A 13 7.22 3.34 9.02
C ALA A 13 6.72 4.52 9.87
N TYR A 14 5.45 4.93 9.68
CA TYR A 14 4.88 6.06 10.43
C TYR A 14 4.85 5.81 11.94
N TYR A 15 4.54 4.59 12.37
CA TYR A 15 4.47 4.22 13.79
C TYR A 15 5.73 3.51 14.31
N GLY A 16 6.76 3.30 13.47
CA GLY A 16 7.98 2.61 13.87
C GLY A 16 7.77 1.14 14.26
N VAL A 17 6.87 0.43 13.56
CA VAL A 17 6.54 -0.98 13.81
C VAL A 17 7.09 -1.85 12.68
N GLU A 18 7.69 -2.98 13.02
CA GLU A 18 8.11 -4.00 12.07
C GLU A 18 7.17 -5.22 12.16
N PRO A 19 6.22 -5.38 11.22
CA PRO A 19 5.30 -6.51 11.24
C PRO A 19 5.95 -7.78 10.67
N ASP A 20 5.53 -8.96 11.17
CA ASP A 20 5.94 -10.24 10.58
C ASP A 20 5.40 -10.40 9.14
N LEU A 21 4.18 -9.90 8.90
CA LEU A 21 3.50 -9.88 7.60
C LEU A 21 2.73 -8.56 7.41
N THR A 22 2.83 -8.00 6.21
CA THR A 22 2.07 -6.85 5.74
C THR A 22 1.15 -7.26 4.60
N CYS A 23 -0.12 -6.91 4.69
CA CYS A 23 -1.10 -7.06 3.62
C CYS A 23 -1.36 -5.72 2.93
N LEU A 24 -1.38 -5.74 1.59
CA LEU A 24 -1.53 -4.58 0.73
C LEU A 24 -2.63 -4.81 -0.30
N GLY A 25 -3.16 -3.71 -0.81
CA GLY A 25 -4.14 -3.68 -1.88
C GLY A 25 -4.41 -2.23 -2.29
N LYS A 26 -5.45 -2.01 -3.09
CA LYS A 26 -5.91 -0.67 -3.49
C LYS A 26 -4.85 0.12 -4.26
N ILE A 27 -4.05 0.97 -3.60
CA ILE A 27 -3.08 1.86 -4.27
C ILE A 27 -2.11 1.05 -5.12
N ILE A 28 -1.65 -0.10 -4.63
CA ILE A 28 -0.71 -0.97 -5.36
C ILE A 28 -1.26 -1.52 -6.69
N GLY A 29 -2.57 -1.42 -6.92
CA GLY A 29 -3.20 -1.81 -8.18
C GLY A 29 -3.46 -0.66 -9.14
N GLY A 30 -3.23 0.60 -8.72
CA GLY A 30 -3.49 1.76 -9.57
C GLY A 30 -4.93 1.84 -10.10
N GLY A 31 -5.90 1.36 -9.32
CA GLY A 31 -7.31 1.25 -9.73
C GLY A 31 -7.73 -0.12 -10.29
N MET A 32 -6.77 -1.00 -10.59
CA MET A 32 -7.02 -2.38 -11.01
C MET A 32 -7.12 -3.34 -9.81
N PRO A 33 -7.76 -4.52 -9.95
CA PRO A 33 -7.85 -5.51 -8.88
C PRO A 33 -6.47 -6.10 -8.52
N VAL A 34 -5.88 -5.63 -7.42
CA VAL A 34 -4.60 -6.13 -6.89
C VAL A 34 -4.66 -6.20 -5.36
N GLY A 35 -4.23 -7.36 -4.85
CA GLY A 35 -3.84 -7.57 -3.47
C GLY A 35 -2.47 -8.21 -3.40
N ALA A 36 -1.74 -7.97 -2.32
CA ALA A 36 -0.45 -8.57 -2.06
C ALA A 36 -0.28 -8.81 -0.56
N PHE A 37 0.56 -9.76 -0.20
CA PHE A 37 1.04 -9.94 1.17
C PHE A 37 2.53 -10.29 1.12
N GLY A 38 3.27 -9.86 2.14
CA GLY A 38 4.71 -10.06 2.21
C GLY A 38 5.23 -9.86 3.61
N GLY A 39 6.42 -10.37 3.89
CA GLY A 39 7.05 -10.28 5.20
C GLY A 39 8.45 -10.88 5.17
N ARG A 40 8.90 -11.38 6.32
CA ARG A 40 10.23 -12.01 6.42
C ARG A 40 10.34 -13.21 5.48
N ARG A 41 11.54 -13.39 4.91
CA ARG A 41 11.82 -14.49 3.95
C ARG A 41 11.47 -15.85 4.52
N GLU A 42 11.85 -16.13 5.77
CA GLU A 42 11.55 -17.38 6.48
C GLU A 42 10.05 -17.72 6.52
N VAL A 43 9.18 -16.71 6.52
CA VAL A 43 7.72 -16.89 6.46
C VAL A 43 7.24 -17.07 5.02
N MET A 44 7.77 -16.27 4.09
CA MET A 44 7.37 -16.32 2.68
C MET A 44 7.84 -17.58 1.95
N ASP A 45 8.96 -18.17 2.37
CA ASP A 45 9.49 -19.43 1.83
C ASP A 45 8.59 -20.64 2.15
N ALA A 46 7.61 -20.49 3.04
CA ALA A 46 6.57 -21.49 3.27
C ALA A 46 5.59 -21.63 2.08
N LEU A 47 5.49 -20.62 1.21
CA LEU A 47 4.58 -20.63 0.06
C LEU A 47 5.09 -21.53 -1.06
N ALA A 48 4.17 -22.22 -1.73
CA ALA A 48 4.46 -22.92 -2.98
C ALA A 48 4.98 -21.93 -4.05
N PRO A 49 5.92 -22.36 -4.92
CA PRO A 49 6.45 -23.71 -5.06
C PRO A 49 7.60 -24.05 -4.09
N THR A 50 8.06 -23.09 -3.27
CA THR A 50 9.20 -23.26 -2.37
C THR A 50 8.88 -24.12 -1.15
N GLY A 51 7.72 -23.88 -0.55
CA GLY A 51 7.27 -24.54 0.67
C GLY A 51 5.90 -25.22 0.54
N PRO A 52 5.40 -25.80 1.64
CA PRO A 52 4.23 -26.65 1.63
C PRO A 52 2.88 -25.90 1.58
N VAL A 53 2.87 -24.57 1.77
CA VAL A 53 1.64 -23.78 1.83
C VAL A 53 1.20 -23.40 0.41
N TYR A 54 0.14 -24.05 -0.06
CA TYR A 54 -0.40 -23.77 -1.38
C TYR A 54 -1.04 -22.38 -1.47
N GLN A 55 -0.58 -21.57 -2.42
CA GLN A 55 -1.20 -20.32 -2.82
C GLN A 55 -1.13 -20.21 -4.34
N ALA A 56 -2.26 -19.89 -4.97
CA ALA A 56 -2.34 -19.69 -6.41
C ALA A 56 -3.40 -18.65 -6.76
N GLY A 57 -3.34 -18.14 -7.99
CA GLY A 57 -4.37 -17.27 -8.56
C GLY A 57 -4.13 -17.03 -10.04
N THR A 58 -5.09 -17.41 -10.89
CA THR A 58 -4.97 -17.35 -12.36
C THR A 58 -4.62 -15.95 -12.89
N LEU A 59 -5.14 -14.91 -12.24
CA LEU A 59 -4.96 -13.51 -12.65
C LEU A 59 -4.04 -12.73 -11.71
N SER A 60 -3.42 -13.41 -10.74
CA SER A 60 -2.46 -12.79 -9.84
C SER A 60 -1.25 -12.28 -10.64
N GLY A 61 -0.88 -11.03 -10.44
CA GLY A 61 0.25 -10.41 -11.16
C GLY A 61 -0.02 -10.18 -12.66
N ASN A 62 -1.27 -10.11 -13.10
CA ASN A 62 -1.58 -9.84 -14.52
C ASN A 62 -0.96 -8.51 -15.00
N PRO A 63 -0.49 -8.44 -16.26
CA PRO A 63 0.34 -7.33 -16.73
C PRO A 63 -0.36 -5.98 -16.75
N ILE A 64 -1.69 -5.95 -16.97
CA ILE A 64 -2.45 -4.69 -16.97
C ILE A 64 -2.45 -4.09 -15.56
N ALA A 65 -2.76 -4.91 -14.55
CA ALA A 65 -2.78 -4.47 -13.18
C ALA A 65 -1.38 -4.09 -12.66
N MET A 66 -0.34 -4.82 -13.08
CA MET A 66 1.05 -4.49 -12.74
C MET A 66 1.51 -3.18 -13.38
N ALA A 67 1.15 -2.92 -14.64
CA ALA A 67 1.46 -1.64 -15.30
C ALA A 67 0.77 -0.44 -14.61
N ALA A 68 -0.53 -0.57 -14.30
CA ALA A 68 -1.28 0.46 -13.59
C ALA A 68 -0.73 0.71 -12.17
N GLY A 69 -0.45 -0.37 -11.43
CA GLY A 69 0.16 -0.30 -10.11
C GLY A 69 1.54 0.36 -10.13
N PHE A 70 2.41 -0.04 -11.06
CA PHE A 70 3.75 0.53 -11.23
C PHE A 70 3.71 2.04 -11.52
N ALA A 71 2.86 2.46 -12.46
CA ALA A 71 2.68 3.89 -12.76
C ALA A 71 2.18 4.66 -11.51
N CYS A 72 1.16 4.13 -10.83
CA CYS A 72 0.63 4.77 -9.62
C CYS A 72 1.68 4.90 -8.50
N LEU A 73 2.47 3.85 -8.26
CA LEU A 73 3.51 3.87 -7.23
C LEU A 73 4.65 4.85 -7.56
N ASN A 74 5.01 5.01 -8.84
CA ASN A 74 6.01 6.01 -9.25
C ASN A 74 5.54 7.44 -9.00
N GLU A 75 4.26 7.74 -9.24
CA GLU A 75 3.67 9.05 -8.94
C GLU A 75 3.61 9.29 -7.42
N VAL A 76 3.15 8.30 -6.65
CA VAL A 76 3.05 8.41 -5.20
C VAL A 76 4.43 8.47 -4.52
N ALA A 77 5.48 7.96 -5.17
CA ALA A 77 6.85 8.02 -4.66
C ALA A 77 7.57 9.35 -4.97
N GLN A 78 6.95 10.28 -5.70
CA GLN A 78 7.57 11.58 -5.96
C GLN A 78 7.78 12.36 -4.63
N PRO A 79 8.90 13.08 -4.49
CA PRO A 79 9.16 13.87 -3.28
C PRO A 79 8.05 14.89 -3.02
N GLY A 80 7.65 15.06 -1.76
CA GLY A 80 6.67 16.07 -1.36
C GLY A 80 5.20 15.66 -1.55
N VAL A 81 4.90 14.52 -2.19
CA VAL A 81 3.51 14.09 -2.45
C VAL A 81 2.77 13.80 -1.15
N HIS A 82 3.34 13.01 -0.23
CA HIS A 82 2.67 12.67 1.03
C HIS A 82 2.51 13.89 1.94
N GLU A 83 3.49 14.79 1.96
CA GLU A 83 3.45 16.06 2.70
C GLU A 83 2.30 16.93 2.18
N THR A 84 2.25 17.16 0.87
CA THR A 84 1.20 17.95 0.22
C THR A 84 -0.19 17.37 0.49
N LEU A 85 -0.36 16.06 0.33
CA LEU A 85 -1.64 15.39 0.59
C LEU A 85 -2.04 15.47 2.06
N THR A 86 -1.09 15.40 2.99
CA THR A 86 -1.33 15.54 4.43
C THR A 86 -1.77 16.96 4.77
N GLU A 87 -1.09 17.98 4.24
CA GLU A 87 -1.44 19.39 4.43
C GLU A 87 -2.86 19.69 3.93
N LEU A 88 -3.20 19.28 2.71
CA LEU A 88 -4.53 19.46 2.14
C LEU A 88 -5.61 18.75 2.96
N THR A 89 -5.32 17.52 3.43
CA THR A 89 -6.26 16.76 4.26
C THR A 89 -6.49 17.46 5.60
N ASN A 90 -5.44 18.00 6.23
CA ASN A 90 -5.54 18.73 7.48
C ASN A 90 -6.33 20.03 7.32
N GLN A 91 -6.06 20.80 6.25
CA GLN A 91 -6.80 22.02 5.93
C GLN A 91 -8.30 21.74 5.77
N LEU A 92 -8.65 20.69 5.00
CA LEU A 92 -10.04 20.28 4.81
C LEU A 92 -10.68 19.87 6.15
N ALA A 93 -10.01 19.04 6.94
CA ALA A 93 -10.52 18.58 8.22
C ALA A 93 -10.75 19.74 9.21
N GLN A 94 -9.80 20.68 9.29
CA GLN A 94 -9.94 21.88 10.12
C GLN A 94 -11.10 22.75 9.66
N GLY A 95 -11.27 22.97 8.35
CA GLY A 95 -12.40 23.71 7.80
C GLY A 95 -13.75 23.08 8.17
N LEU A 96 -13.87 21.75 8.05
CA LEU A 96 -15.10 21.03 8.41
C LEU A 96 -15.41 21.12 9.91
N LEU A 97 -14.39 21.06 10.77
CA LEU A 97 -14.56 21.19 12.22
C LEU A 97 -14.91 22.64 12.63
N GLY A 98 -14.33 23.64 11.96
CA GLY A 98 -14.59 25.05 12.21
C GLY A 98 -15.97 25.54 11.74
N CYS A 99 -16.60 24.84 10.78
CA CYS A 99 -17.95 25.15 10.31
C CYS A 99 -19.08 24.66 11.26
N GLY A 100 -18.74 24.01 12.38
CA GLY A 100 -19.68 23.45 13.35
C GLY A 100 -19.94 24.30 14.61
N THR A 101 -19.38 25.50 14.69
CA THR A 101 -19.58 26.48 15.78
C THR A 101 -20.16 27.78 15.23
#